data_AF-A0A098BFT8-F1
#
_entry.id   AF-A0A098BFT8-F1
#
_cell.length_a   1.000
_cell.length_b   1.000
_cell.length_c   1.000
_cell.angle_alpha   90.00
_cell.angle_beta   90.00
_cell.angle_gamma   90.00
#
_symmetry.space_group_name_H-M   'P 1'
#
loop_
_entity.id
_entity.type
_entity.pdbx_description
1 polymer ?
#
loop_
_entity_poly.entity_id
_entity_poly.type
_entity_poly.pdbx_seq_one_letter_code
_entity_poly.pdbx_strand_id
1 'polypeptide(L)'
;MIAERQYTSAVFAEFCAAHGIQQGRGRVGSCDNALAESFFQGLKREWLHGRAPTSKARTRLELFEWMSYYNRRHSALGYLAPVEFEQQLTASVTLSHAA
;
A
#
# COMPACT_ATOMS: atom_id res chain seq x y z
N MET A 1 -2.78 20.63 0.24
CA MET A 1 -2.14 19.38 -0.22
C MET A 1 -0.69 19.70 -0.52
N ILE A 2 0.29 19.16 0.23
CA ILE A 2 1.63 18.99 -0.34
C ILE A 2 1.47 17.75 -1.21
N ALA A 3 1.04 17.92 -2.46
CA ALA A 3 1.29 16.87 -3.43
C ALA A 3 2.81 16.77 -3.50
N GLU A 4 3.39 15.69 -2.97
CA GLU A 4 4.82 15.47 -3.09
C GLU A 4 5.16 15.60 -4.58
N ARG A 5 6.02 16.58 -4.92
CA ARG A 5 6.32 16.95 -6.31
C ARG A 5 6.78 15.77 -7.16
N GLN A 6 7.20 14.69 -6.52
CA GLN A 6 7.60 13.42 -7.13
C GLN A 6 6.45 12.81 -7.96
N TYR A 7 5.26 12.67 -7.39
CA TYR A 7 4.07 12.11 -8.07
C TYR A 7 3.46 13.06 -9.11
N THR A 8 3.93 14.32 -9.15
CA THR A 8 3.52 15.33 -10.13
C THR A 8 4.60 15.71 -11.12
N SER A 9 5.75 15.03 -11.06
CA SER A 9 6.87 15.32 -11.94
C SER A 9 6.60 14.79 -13.37
N ALA A 10 7.16 15.49 -14.35
CA ALA A 10 7.11 15.06 -15.75
C ALA A 10 7.74 13.66 -15.93
N VAL A 11 8.87 13.41 -15.25
CA VAL A 11 9.55 12.11 -15.26
C VAL A 11 8.63 10.97 -14.80
N PHE A 12 7.85 11.18 -13.74
CA PHE A 12 6.90 10.18 -13.26
C PHE A 12 5.70 10.00 -14.20
N ALA A 13 5.22 11.10 -14.81
CA ALA A 13 4.15 11.04 -15.81
C ALA A 13 4.57 10.27 -17.07
N GLU A 14 5.78 10.52 -17.57
CA GLU A 14 6.37 9.81 -18.71
C GLU A 14 6.55 8.32 -18.40
N PHE A 15 7.04 7.98 -17.20
CA PHE A 15 7.15 6.59 -16.76
C PHE A 15 5.78 5.90 -16.76
N CYS A 16 4.76 6.53 -16.18
CA CYS A 16 3.41 5.95 -16.17
C CYS A 16 2.86 5.76 -17.59
N ALA A 17 3.03 6.75 -18.48
CA ALA A 17 2.60 6.65 -19.87
C ALA A 17 3.30 5.50 -20.62
N ALA A 18 4.61 5.34 -20.44
CA ALA A 18 5.40 4.28 -21.05
C ALA A 18 4.98 2.86 -20.61
N HIS A 19 4.40 2.73 -19.41
CA HIS A 19 3.94 1.46 -18.85
C HIS A 19 2.41 1.27 -18.90
N GLY A 20 1.67 2.16 -19.55
CA GLY A 20 0.20 2.08 -19.64
C GLY A 20 -0.50 2.27 -18.29
N ILE A 21 0.15 2.93 -17.33
CA ILE A 21 -0.39 3.18 -15.98
C ILE A 21 -1.22 4.47 -16.01
N GLN A 22 -2.52 4.34 -15.75
CA GLN A 22 -3.39 5.51 -15.59
C GLN A 22 -3.18 6.15 -14.21
N GLN A 23 -2.73 7.41 -14.19
CA GLN A 23 -2.57 8.16 -12.94
C GLN A 23 -3.93 8.68 -12.45
N GLY A 24 -4.39 8.17 -11.31
CA GLY A 24 -5.52 8.74 -10.58
C GLY A 24 -5.03 9.64 -9.44
N ARG A 25 -5.59 10.85 -9.34
CA ARG A 25 -5.49 11.66 -8.11
C ARG A 25 -6.88 11.84 -7.55
N GLY A 26 -7.11 11.24 -6.39
CA GLY A 26 -8.32 11.50 -5.61
C GLY A 26 -8.47 12.98 -5.32
N ARG A 27 -9.71 13.45 -5.24
CA ARG A 27 -9.99 14.84 -4.83
C ARG A 27 -9.57 15.03 -3.37
N VAL A 28 -9.19 16.26 -2.98
CA VAL A 28 -9.01 16.59 -1.56
C VAL A 28 -10.28 16.23 -0.79
N GLY A 29 -10.13 15.47 0.30
CA GLY A 29 -11.25 14.97 1.10
C GLY A 29 -11.96 13.74 0.53
N SER A 30 -11.44 13.16 -0.56
CA SER A 30 -11.86 11.82 -1.02
C SER A 30 -11.22 10.72 -0.17
N CYS A 31 -11.95 9.63 0.05
CA CYS A 31 -11.46 8.46 0.79
C CYS A 31 -10.59 7.52 -0.08
N ASP A 32 -10.19 7.94 -1.28
CA ASP A 32 -9.38 7.12 -2.21
C ASP A 32 -8.05 6.67 -1.59
N ASN A 33 -7.52 7.42 -0.61
CA ASN A 33 -6.27 7.12 0.09
C ASN A 33 -6.48 6.43 1.46
N ALA A 34 -7.73 6.18 1.88
CA ALA A 34 -8.05 5.72 3.24
C ALA A 34 -7.39 4.37 3.58
N LEU A 35 -7.22 3.49 2.60
CA LEU A 35 -6.53 2.20 2.78
C LEU A 35 -5.04 2.40 3.08
N ALA A 36 -4.35 3.23 2.30
CA ALA A 36 -2.95 3.55 2.52
C ALA A 36 -2.77 4.30 3.87
N GLU A 37 -3.67 5.21 4.21
CA GLU A 37 -3.66 5.91 5.50
C GLU A 37 -3.81 4.95 6.67
N SER A 38 -4.72 3.97 6.56
CA SER A 38 -4.93 2.94 7.58
C SER A 38 -3.69 2.05 7.75
N PHE A 39 -3.04 1.66 6.64
CA PHE A 39 -1.76 0.94 6.66
C PHE A 39 -0.68 1.74 7.40
N PHE A 40 -0.46 3.00 7.02
CA PHE A 40 0.57 3.84 7.66
C PHE A 40 0.22 4.17 9.11
N GLN A 41 -1.06 4.27 9.45
CA GLN A 41 -1.49 4.46 10.84
C GLN A 41 -1.14 3.23 11.69
N GLY A 42 -1.38 2.02 11.18
CA GLY A 42 -0.95 0.78 11.82
C GLY A 42 0.55 0.74 12.06
N LEU A 43 1.34 0.99 11.01
CA LEU A 43 2.81 1.03 11.11
C LEU A 43 3.28 2.02 12.19
N LYS A 44 2.74 3.25 12.17
CA LYS A 44 3.14 4.28 13.13
C LYS A 44 2.75 3.92 14.56
N ARG A 45 1.57 3.32 14.74
CA ARG A 45 1.05 2.94 16.06
C ARG A 45 1.81 1.76 16.66
N GLU A 46 2.06 0.73 15.86
CA GLU A 46 2.59 -0.54 16.35
C GLU A 46 4.12 -0.58 16.36
N TRP A 47 4.76 0.01 15.34
CA TRP A 47 6.20 -0.02 15.20
C TRP A 47 6.87 1.29 15.60
N LEU A 48 6.37 2.44 15.14
CA LEU A 48 7.08 3.72 15.36
C LEU A 48 6.85 4.31 16.76
N HIS A 49 5.73 4.00 17.42
CA HIS A 49 5.34 4.63 18.67
C HIS A 49 6.39 4.42 19.76
N GLY A 50 6.92 5.53 20.31
CA GLY A 50 7.93 5.52 21.36
C GLY A 50 9.33 5.07 20.93
N ARG A 51 9.59 4.87 19.63
CA ARG A 51 10.88 4.41 19.12
C ARG A 51 11.65 5.52 18.42
N ALA A 52 12.96 5.54 18.61
CA ALA A 52 13.90 6.34 17.82
C ALA A 52 14.74 5.41 16.94
N PRO A 53 14.77 5.60 15.61
CA PRO A 53 15.55 4.74 14.73
C PRO A 53 17.05 4.90 15.01
N THR A 54 17.72 3.79 15.31
CA THR A 54 19.15 3.80 15.65
C THR A 54 20.04 3.86 14.42
N SER A 55 19.67 3.14 13.33
CA SER A 55 20.37 3.16 12.05
C SER A 55 19.45 2.81 10.89
N LYS A 56 19.76 3.31 9.68
CA LYS A 56 18.98 3.01 8.47
C LYS A 56 18.91 1.50 8.19
N ALA A 57 20.02 0.77 8.35
CA ALA A 57 20.08 -0.66 8.09
C ALA A 57 19.17 -1.44 9.04
N ARG A 58 19.22 -1.11 10.34
CA ARG A 58 18.36 -1.74 11.36
C ARG A 58 16.89 -1.42 11.12
N THR A 59 16.57 -0.16 10.85
CA THR A 59 15.21 0.25 10.51
C THR A 59 14.66 -0.50 9.31
N ARG A 60 15.45 -0.74 8.26
CA ARG A 60 15.00 -1.53 7.10
C ARG A 60 14.67 -2.97 7.48
N LEU A 61 15.48 -3.60 8.33
CA LEU A 61 15.22 -4.97 8.79
C LEU A 61 13.95 -5.04 9.64
N GLU A 62 13.81 -4.13 10.61
CA GLU A 62 12.64 -4.11 11.50
C GLU A 62 11.34 -3.75 10.74
N LEU A 63 11.43 -2.86 9.74
CA LEU A 63 10.30 -2.59 8.84
C LEU A 63 9.93 -3.83 8.02
N PHE A 64 10.92 -4.59 7.55
CA PHE A 64 10.66 -5.84 6.84
C PHE A 64 9.95 -6.86 7.73
N GLU A 65 10.41 -7.02 8.97
CA GLU A 65 9.77 -7.89 9.96
C GLU A 65 8.33 -7.43 10.26
N TRP A 66 8.10 -6.12 10.46
CA TRP A 66 6.75 -5.59 10.66
C TRP A 66 5.87 -5.81 9.42
N MET A 67 6.39 -5.66 8.20
CA MET A 67 5.64 -5.96 6.97
C MET A 67 5.28 -7.45 6.87
N SER A 68 6.18 -8.36 7.27
CA SER A 68 5.86 -9.79 7.33
C SER A 68 4.77 -10.09 8.36
N TYR A 69 4.82 -9.44 9.53
CA TYR A 69 3.75 -9.50 10.52
C TYR A 69 2.43 -8.93 9.97
N TYR A 70 2.47 -7.78 9.30
CA TYR A 70 1.29 -7.16 8.70
C TYR A 70 0.69 -8.07 7.62
N ASN A 71 1.48 -8.76 6.82
CA ASN A 71 1.00 -9.67 5.77
C ASN A 71 0.51 -11.04 6.29
N ARG A 72 0.35 -11.21 7.60
CA ARG A 72 -0.36 -12.36 8.17
C ARG A 72 -1.86 -12.28 7.92
N ARG A 73 -2.61 -13.24 8.46
CA ARG A 73 -4.07 -13.29 8.37
C ARG A 73 -4.75 -12.11 9.06
N HIS A 74 -5.72 -11.49 8.39
CA HIS A 74 -6.57 -10.43 8.93
C HIS A 74 -8.00 -10.91 9.11
N SER A 75 -8.63 -10.59 10.25
CA SER A 75 -10.04 -10.92 10.50
C SER A 75 -10.97 -10.24 9.49
N ALA A 76 -10.65 -9.01 9.07
CA ALA A 76 -11.39 -8.28 8.04
C ALA A 76 -11.37 -8.96 6.66
N LEU A 77 -10.39 -9.83 6.40
CA LEU A 77 -10.25 -10.59 5.15
C LEU A 77 -10.73 -12.05 5.30
N GLY A 78 -11.57 -12.34 6.30
CA GLY A 78 -12.02 -13.72 6.55
C GLY A 78 -10.91 -14.64 7.05
N TYR A 79 -9.93 -14.09 7.79
CA TYR A 79 -8.73 -14.78 8.25
C TYR A 79 -7.81 -15.27 7.11
N LEU A 80 -7.82 -14.58 5.98
CA LEU A 80 -6.85 -14.75 4.90
C LEU A 80 -5.70 -13.75 5.03
N ALA A 81 -4.52 -14.13 4.56
CA ALA A 81 -3.44 -13.17 4.32
C ALA A 81 -3.82 -12.25 3.15
N PRO A 82 -3.34 -10.99 3.10
CA PRO A 82 -3.66 -10.06 2.02
C PRO A 82 -3.35 -10.62 0.63
N VAL A 83 -2.22 -11.31 0.49
CA VAL A 83 -1.83 -11.97 -0.77
C VAL A 83 -2.82 -13.06 -1.20
N GLU A 84 -3.32 -13.86 -0.26
CA GLU A 84 -4.30 -14.92 -0.56
C GLU A 84 -5.65 -14.29 -0.96
N PHE A 85 -6.05 -13.22 -0.28
CA PHE A 85 -7.27 -12.49 -0.58
C PHE A 85 -7.22 -11.84 -1.97
N GLU A 86 -6.10 -11.18 -2.33
CA GLU A 86 -5.90 -10.58 -3.66
C GLU A 86 -5.89 -11.63 -4.79
N GLN A 87 -5.29 -12.80 -4.55
CA GLN A 87 -5.29 -13.91 -5.50
C GLN A 87 -6.72 -14.41 -5.78
N GLN A 88 -7.55 -14.54 -4.74
CA GLN A 88 -8.95 -14.96 -4.89
C GLN A 88 -9.79 -13.92 -5.65
N LEU A 89 -9.59 -12.63 -5.36
CA LEU A 89 -10.25 -11.54 -6.09
C LEU A 89 -9.88 -11.56 -7.59
N THR A 90 -8.59 -11.69 -7.89
CA THR A 90 -8.10 -11.70 -9.28
C THR A 90 -8.65 -12.89 -10.06
N ALA A 91 -8.68 -14.08 -9.45
CA ALA A 91 -9.28 -15.26 -10.05
C ALA A 91 -10.78 -15.07 -10.33
N SER A 92 -11.52 -14.47 -9.40
CA SER A 92 -12.95 -14.17 -9.55
C SER A 92 -13.22 -13.17 -10.69
N VAL A 93 -12.43 -12.10 -10.78
CA VAL A 93 -12.55 -11.08 -11.84
C VAL A 93 -12.25 -11.67 -13.23
N THR A 94 -11.28 -12.58 -13.31
CA THR A 94 -10.90 -13.25 -14.57
C THR A 94 -12.01 -14.20 -15.05
N LEU A 95 -12.64 -14.94 -14.13
CA LEU A 95 -13.75 -15.83 -14.47
C LEU A 95 -15.00 -15.04 -14.93
N SER A 96 -15.25 -13.87 -14.36
CA SER A 96 -16.38 -12.99 -14.73
C SER A 96 -16.22 -12.35 -16.12
N HIS A 97 -15.00 -12.09 -16.58
CA HIS A 97 -14.73 -11.55 -17.92
C HIS A 97 -14.68 -12.61 -19.04
N ALA A 98 -14.60 -13.90 -18.68
CA ALA A 98 -14.50 -15.01 -19.63
C ALA A 98 -15.85 -15.70 -19.91
N ALA A 99 -16.95 -15.24 -19.30
CA ALA A 99 -18.32 -15.71 -19.49
C ALA A 99 -19.16 -14.67 -20.24
#